data_AF-A0A9P1FHF2-F1
#
_entry.id   AF-A0A9P1FHF2-F1
#
_cell.length_a   1.000
_cell.length_b   1.000
_cell.length_c   1.000
_cell.angle_alpha   90.00
_cell.angle_beta   90.00
_cell.angle_gamma   90.00
#
_symmetry.space_group_name_H-M   'P 1'
#
loop_
_entity.id
_entity.type
_entity.pdbx_description
1 polymer ?
#
loop_
_entity_poly.entity_id
_entity_poly.type
_entity_poly.pdbx_seq_one_letter_code
_entity_poly.pdbx_strand_id
1 'polypeptide(L)'
;WTADAWGEGQHASDKDFNALVDPHNVPDQTWPATTAEDSHKAWPMGRQPELLAAWPVRDGKIAMCWQSQVLKDIQDGWPGQCVGLAVVQAPTVEKCRISCTNQPRCPVWQFNPGQIEGGCWQGQGYHCNKRNGFSTVQFSGGQRIQHGSVRVVKQMAGIEVHNLRLIGKLSDSDQRGDIARCRELCHSDILCQYWQYGRDGCQVEDPAYSSVQYPLTLEGGASVTSDYAKSVVAGEFIQHYCPPRSQQRDRTSLRTEKPDPLGYYANWRFVPYAILMSLFILMFVCLAFCVLDQKENALLSEVQHIDAATSPAMPTRSSRPSEAAPAQAPLQMQLASLPQRIFSSRPMQPPVPMGVRTPGAPIMLAACPRR
;
A
#
# COMPACT_ATOMS: atom_id res chain seq x y z
N TRP A 1 -11.01 30.93 0.21
CA TRP A 1 -9.64 30.52 -0.14
C TRP A 1 -9.28 31.18 -1.46
N THR A 2 -8.78 32.40 -1.41
CA THR A 2 -8.28 33.14 -2.57
C THR A 2 -6.90 32.60 -2.92
N ALA A 3 -6.67 32.29 -4.19
CA ALA A 3 -5.48 31.62 -4.72
C ALA A 3 -4.27 32.57 -4.88
N ASP A 4 -4.32 33.75 -4.24
CA ASP A 4 -3.47 34.90 -4.59
C ASP A 4 -2.21 35.04 -3.71
N ALA A 5 -1.89 34.04 -2.90
CA ALA A 5 -0.70 34.04 -2.02
C ALA A 5 0.44 33.12 -2.49
N TRP A 6 0.34 32.53 -3.69
CA TRP A 6 1.49 31.86 -4.32
C TRP A 6 2.28 32.92 -5.09
N GLY A 7 3.22 33.58 -4.40
CA GLY A 7 4.20 34.44 -5.05
C GLY A 7 4.86 33.69 -6.20
N GLU A 8 5.10 34.39 -7.32
CA GLU A 8 5.75 33.85 -8.52
C GLU A 8 6.95 32.97 -8.12
N GLY A 9 6.77 31.66 -8.25
CA GLY A 9 7.71 30.66 -7.77
C GLY A 9 9.02 30.76 -8.55
N GLN A 10 9.97 31.53 -8.01
CA GLN A 10 11.37 31.38 -8.34
C GLN A 10 11.71 29.91 -8.09
N HIS A 11 12.11 29.19 -9.15
CA HIS A 11 12.69 27.87 -9.00
C HIS A 11 13.78 27.97 -7.94
N ALA A 12 13.67 27.17 -6.88
CA ALA A 12 14.74 27.01 -5.92
C ALA A 12 16.02 26.75 -6.72
N SER A 13 17.05 27.57 -6.52
CA SER A 13 18.31 27.35 -7.21
C SER A 13 18.84 25.95 -6.86
N ASP A 14 19.71 25.36 -7.67
CA ASP A 14 20.30 24.05 -7.35
C ASP A 14 20.95 24.05 -5.95
N LYS A 15 21.44 25.21 -5.48
CA LYS A 15 21.95 25.39 -4.11
C LYS A 15 20.86 25.27 -3.04
N ASP A 16 19.70 25.90 -3.27
CA ASP A 16 18.57 25.84 -2.34
C ASP A 16 17.98 24.44 -2.27
N PHE A 17 17.89 23.75 -3.42
CA PHE A 17 17.45 22.36 -3.47
C PHE A 17 18.36 21.46 -2.62
N ASN A 18 19.69 21.57 -2.80
CA ASN A 18 20.65 20.77 -2.04
C ASN A 18 20.56 21.02 -0.53
N ALA A 19 20.39 22.28 -0.10
CA ALA A 19 20.19 22.62 1.31
C ALA A 19 18.88 22.05 1.88
N LEU A 20 17.81 22.03 1.07
CA LEU A 20 16.53 21.45 1.49
C LEU A 20 16.62 19.93 1.67
N VAL A 21 17.32 19.22 0.77
CA VAL A 21 17.45 17.76 0.87
C VAL A 21 18.62 17.28 1.74
N ASP A 22 19.48 18.19 2.23
CA ASP A 22 20.62 17.89 3.11
C ASP A 22 20.19 17.16 4.38
N PRO A 23 20.62 15.91 4.64
CA PRO A 23 20.24 15.15 5.83
C PRO A 23 20.54 15.84 7.18
N HIS A 24 21.41 16.85 7.19
CA HIS A 24 21.70 17.67 8.38
C HIS A 24 20.70 18.83 8.59
N ASN A 25 19.90 19.17 7.57
CA ASN A 25 18.85 20.17 7.66
C ASN A 25 17.58 19.59 8.33
N VAL A 26 17.72 19.26 9.61
CA VAL A 26 16.66 18.77 10.50
C VAL A 26 16.54 19.77 11.67
N PRO A 27 15.35 19.94 12.27
CA PRO A 27 15.20 20.88 13.37
C PRO A 27 15.88 20.33 14.63
N ASP A 28 16.28 21.22 15.52
CA ASP A 28 16.77 20.84 16.84
C ASP A 28 15.63 20.34 17.77
N GLN A 29 15.91 20.24 19.08
CA GLN A 29 14.93 19.73 20.06
C GLN A 29 13.86 20.74 20.46
N THR A 30 14.01 22.03 20.09
CA THR A 30 13.07 23.10 20.43
C THR A 30 11.88 23.18 19.49
N TRP A 31 11.89 22.43 18.37
CA TRP A 31 10.79 22.36 17.42
C TRP A 31 9.80 21.21 17.75
N PRO A 32 8.47 21.41 17.60
CA PRO A 32 7.82 22.68 17.33
C PRO A 32 7.90 23.61 18.56
N ALA A 33 8.10 24.91 18.34
CA ALA A 33 8.18 25.90 19.42
C ALA A 33 6.81 26.58 19.64
N THR A 34 6.67 27.39 20.68
CA THR A 34 5.40 28.11 20.95
C THR A 34 5.06 29.11 19.85
N THR A 35 6.06 29.87 19.38
CA THR A 35 5.88 30.91 18.35
C THR A 35 6.34 30.43 16.98
N ALA A 36 5.85 31.11 15.94
CA ALA A 36 6.27 30.85 14.57
C ALA A 36 7.76 31.19 14.34
N GLU A 37 8.22 32.32 14.88
CA GLU A 37 9.60 32.76 14.75
C GLU A 37 10.58 31.76 15.38
N ASP A 38 10.30 31.29 16.58
CA ASP A 38 11.14 30.30 17.26
C ASP A 38 11.10 28.94 16.54
N SER A 39 9.93 28.56 16.00
CA SER A 39 9.80 27.32 15.23
C SER A 39 10.61 27.37 13.93
N HIS A 40 10.72 28.53 13.29
CA HIS A 40 11.62 28.71 12.14
C HIS A 40 13.11 28.70 12.55
N LYS A 41 13.47 29.38 13.65
CA LYS A 41 14.84 29.45 14.17
C LYS A 41 15.44 28.10 14.55
N ALA A 42 14.61 27.14 14.94
CA ALA A 42 15.03 25.77 15.25
C ALA A 42 15.64 25.01 14.05
N TRP A 43 15.55 25.55 12.83
CA TRP A 43 16.09 24.95 11.61
C TRP A 43 17.45 25.53 11.24
N PRO A 44 18.39 24.71 10.75
CA PRO A 44 19.67 25.20 10.24
C PRO A 44 19.55 26.25 9.13
N MET A 45 18.51 26.14 8.30
CA MET A 45 18.20 27.13 7.25
C MET A 45 17.47 28.39 7.79
N GLY A 46 17.22 28.48 9.09
CA GLY A 46 16.43 29.55 9.71
C GLY A 46 14.95 29.52 9.35
N ARG A 47 14.47 28.44 8.72
CA ARG A 47 13.04 28.22 8.43
C ARG A 47 12.69 26.74 8.31
N GLN A 48 11.51 26.38 8.80
CA GLN A 48 10.85 25.13 8.48
C GLN A 48 10.64 24.98 6.97
N PRO A 49 10.91 23.81 6.35
CA PRO A 49 10.59 23.58 4.95
C PRO A 49 9.08 23.58 4.70
N GLU A 50 8.66 24.33 3.68
CA GLU A 50 7.27 24.37 3.21
C GLU A 50 6.88 23.06 2.51
N LEU A 51 5.57 22.86 2.37
CA LEU A 51 5.00 21.81 1.54
C LEU A 51 5.57 21.91 0.12
N LEU A 52 6.07 20.78 -0.39
CA LEU A 52 6.71 20.68 -1.71
C LEU A 52 7.95 21.57 -1.92
N ALA A 53 8.57 22.10 -0.86
CA ALA A 53 9.76 22.96 -1.01
C ALA A 53 10.91 22.28 -1.80
N ALA A 54 11.05 20.95 -1.67
CA ALA A 54 12.04 20.15 -2.39
C ALA A 54 11.46 19.41 -3.62
N TRP A 55 10.30 19.82 -4.11
CA TRP A 55 9.67 19.22 -5.28
C TRP A 55 9.76 20.13 -6.51
N PRO A 56 10.07 19.60 -7.70
CA PRO A 56 10.15 20.42 -8.91
C PRO A 56 8.77 20.96 -9.31
N VAL A 57 8.70 22.27 -9.52
CA VAL A 57 7.56 22.96 -10.14
C VAL A 57 8.00 23.44 -11.52
N ARG A 58 7.12 23.35 -12.53
CA ARG A 58 7.31 23.88 -13.89
C ARG A 58 6.04 24.60 -14.32
N ASP A 59 6.17 25.84 -14.77
CA ASP A 59 5.03 26.66 -15.22
C ASP A 59 3.92 26.76 -14.15
N GLY A 60 4.30 26.92 -12.88
CA GLY A 60 3.38 26.97 -11.73
C GLY A 60 2.70 25.64 -11.40
N LYS A 61 3.05 24.54 -12.07
CA LYS A 61 2.48 23.21 -11.84
C LYS A 61 3.51 22.26 -11.23
N ILE A 62 3.05 21.39 -10.34
CA ILE A 62 3.85 20.30 -9.80
C ILE A 62 4.34 19.45 -10.97
N ALA A 63 5.66 19.39 -11.16
CA ALA A 63 6.25 18.61 -12.23
C ALA A 63 6.27 17.13 -11.83
N MET A 64 6.23 16.25 -12.84
CA MET A 64 6.44 14.84 -12.63
C MET A 64 7.87 14.57 -12.11
N CYS A 65 7.99 13.62 -11.18
CA CYS A 65 9.30 13.06 -10.86
C CYS A 65 9.64 11.92 -11.83
N TRP A 66 10.91 11.83 -12.23
CA TRP A 66 11.37 10.72 -13.06
C TRP A 66 11.49 9.41 -12.27
N GLN A 67 11.65 9.50 -10.94
CA GLN A 67 11.70 8.36 -10.04
C GLN A 67 10.30 8.10 -9.48
N SER A 68 9.89 6.84 -9.50
CA SER A 68 8.73 6.34 -8.77
C SER A 68 9.01 4.92 -8.29
N GLN A 69 8.27 4.48 -7.27
CA GLN A 69 8.36 3.14 -6.71
C GLN A 69 6.95 2.60 -6.44
N VAL A 70 6.69 1.36 -6.87
CA VAL A 70 5.48 0.63 -6.47
C VAL A 70 5.66 0.14 -5.04
N LEU A 71 4.81 0.60 -4.13
CA LEU A 71 4.79 0.19 -2.72
C LEU A 71 3.91 -1.05 -2.50
N LYS A 72 2.83 -1.16 -3.28
CA LYS A 72 1.90 -2.29 -3.28
C LYS A 72 1.40 -2.57 -4.69
N ASP A 73 1.23 -3.83 -5.01
CA ASP A 73 0.72 -4.29 -6.30
C ASP A 73 -0.26 -5.45 -6.11
N ILE A 74 -1.39 -5.40 -6.81
CA ILE A 74 -2.36 -6.52 -6.84
C ILE A 74 -1.70 -7.81 -7.34
N GLN A 75 -0.75 -7.72 -8.28
CA GLN A 75 -0.02 -8.87 -8.79
C GLN A 75 0.86 -9.56 -7.73
N ASP A 76 1.25 -8.82 -6.69
CA ASP A 76 2.03 -9.31 -5.55
C ASP A 76 1.15 -9.75 -4.36
N GLY A 77 -0.17 -9.89 -4.58
CA GLY A 77 -1.12 -10.33 -3.55
C GLY A 77 -1.69 -9.22 -2.68
N TRP A 78 -1.47 -7.94 -3.02
CA TRP A 78 -2.16 -6.85 -2.36
C TRP A 78 -3.65 -6.82 -2.75
N PRO A 79 -4.61 -6.67 -1.81
CA PRO A 79 -6.03 -6.74 -2.16
C PRO A 79 -6.54 -5.61 -3.07
N GLY A 80 -5.87 -4.45 -3.07
CA GLY A 80 -6.25 -3.30 -3.89
C GLY A 80 -7.68 -2.80 -3.68
N GLN A 81 -8.23 -2.91 -2.46
CA GLN A 81 -9.62 -2.57 -2.14
C GLN A 81 -9.80 -1.10 -1.73
N CYS A 82 -9.06 -0.19 -2.36
CA CYS A 82 -9.02 1.20 -1.92
C CYS A 82 -10.36 1.90 -2.12
N VAL A 83 -10.72 2.74 -1.16
CA VAL A 83 -11.88 3.64 -1.19
C VAL A 83 -11.45 5.10 -1.30
N GLY A 84 -12.38 5.99 -1.65
CA GLY A 84 -12.11 7.41 -1.83
C GLY A 84 -11.32 7.74 -3.09
N LEU A 85 -11.44 6.92 -4.13
CA LEU A 85 -10.90 7.18 -5.45
C LEU A 85 -11.98 7.82 -6.34
N ALA A 86 -11.54 8.54 -7.37
CA ALA A 86 -12.39 9.11 -8.41
C ALA A 86 -12.17 8.38 -9.75
N VAL A 87 -13.22 8.29 -10.56
CA VAL A 87 -13.12 7.73 -11.92
C VAL A 87 -12.31 8.68 -12.80
N VAL A 88 -11.41 8.12 -13.60
CA VAL A 88 -10.70 8.85 -14.65
C VAL A 88 -10.81 8.13 -16.00
N GLN A 89 -10.72 8.89 -17.08
CA GLN A 89 -10.86 8.34 -18.43
C GLN A 89 -9.57 7.62 -18.87
N ALA A 90 -9.48 6.34 -18.54
CA ALA A 90 -8.41 5.47 -18.99
C ALA A 90 -8.97 4.07 -19.27
N PRO A 91 -9.28 3.73 -20.54
CA PRO A 91 -10.13 2.57 -20.87
C PRO A 91 -9.45 1.20 -20.76
N THR A 92 -8.16 1.15 -20.41
CA THR A 92 -7.43 -0.10 -20.25
C THR A 92 -6.60 -0.05 -18.97
N VAL A 93 -6.30 -1.23 -18.40
CA VAL A 93 -5.42 -1.37 -17.22
C VAL A 93 -4.12 -0.61 -17.43
N GLU A 94 -3.50 -0.77 -18.60
CA GLU A 94 -2.23 -0.12 -18.91
C GLU A 94 -2.36 1.40 -19.03
N LYS A 95 -3.43 1.92 -19.65
CA LYS A 95 -3.68 3.36 -19.69
C LYS A 95 -3.95 3.93 -18.30
N CYS A 96 -4.61 3.17 -17.43
CA CYS A 96 -4.88 3.56 -16.04
C CYS A 96 -3.59 3.68 -15.23
N ARG A 97 -2.71 2.67 -15.36
CA ARG A 97 -1.37 2.65 -14.76
C ARG A 97 -0.51 3.82 -15.25
N ILE A 98 -0.41 4.02 -16.56
CA ILE A 98 0.36 5.12 -17.16
C ILE A 98 -0.19 6.47 -16.70
N SER A 99 -1.51 6.64 -16.74
CA SER A 99 -2.17 7.88 -16.30
C SER A 99 -1.82 8.22 -14.86
N CYS A 100 -1.83 7.24 -13.94
CA CYS A 100 -1.45 7.48 -12.55
C CYS A 100 0.05 7.73 -12.39
N THR A 101 0.90 6.95 -13.06
CA THR A 101 2.36 7.12 -13.03
C THR A 101 2.79 8.49 -13.56
N ASN A 102 2.02 9.05 -14.50
CA ASN A 102 2.27 10.37 -15.08
C ASN A 102 1.61 11.53 -14.32
N GLN A 103 0.97 11.26 -13.18
CA GLN A 103 0.36 12.27 -12.34
C GLN A 103 1.03 12.26 -10.97
N PRO A 104 1.83 13.28 -10.62
CA PRO A 104 2.60 13.29 -9.37
C PRO A 104 1.70 13.24 -8.12
N ARG A 105 0.42 13.62 -8.26
CA ARG A 105 -0.62 13.57 -7.21
C ARG A 105 -1.43 12.27 -7.20
N CYS A 106 -1.07 11.26 -7.99
CA CYS A 106 -1.77 9.99 -8.03
C CYS A 106 -0.99 8.92 -7.26
N PRO A 107 -1.27 8.73 -5.96
CA PRO A 107 -0.63 7.70 -5.17
C PRO A 107 -1.25 6.32 -5.37
N VAL A 108 -2.51 6.23 -5.80
CA VAL A 108 -3.21 4.94 -6.00
C VAL A 108 -4.00 4.94 -7.31
N TRP A 109 -3.96 3.80 -7.99
CA TRP A 109 -4.92 3.46 -9.04
C TRP A 109 -5.45 2.04 -8.88
N GLN A 110 -6.67 1.78 -9.35
CA GLN A 110 -7.27 0.46 -9.47
C GLN A 110 -8.18 0.40 -10.71
N PHE A 111 -8.26 -0.76 -11.36
CA PHE A 111 -9.00 -0.95 -12.60
C PHE A 111 -10.05 -2.05 -12.47
N ASN A 112 -11.31 -1.70 -12.72
CA ASN A 112 -12.44 -2.62 -12.74
C ASN A 112 -13.00 -2.74 -14.17
N PRO A 113 -12.77 -3.88 -14.86
CA PRO A 113 -13.20 -4.04 -16.26
C PRO A 113 -14.73 -4.07 -16.44
N GLY A 114 -15.51 -4.28 -15.37
CA GLY A 114 -16.97 -4.36 -15.44
C GLY A 114 -17.72 -3.03 -15.42
N GLN A 115 -17.03 -1.89 -15.53
CA GLN A 115 -17.64 -0.55 -15.48
C GLN A 115 -17.66 0.11 -16.87
N ILE A 116 -18.77 0.77 -17.20
CA ILE A 116 -19.08 1.28 -18.56
C ILE A 116 -18.06 2.34 -19.04
N GLU A 117 -17.40 3.06 -18.14
CA GLU A 117 -16.46 4.14 -18.47
C GLU A 117 -14.98 3.71 -18.45
N GLY A 118 -14.72 2.41 -18.60
CA GLY A 118 -13.36 1.86 -18.55
C GLY A 118 -12.85 1.62 -17.13
N GLY A 119 -13.59 2.03 -16.09
CA GLY A 119 -13.40 1.53 -14.72
C GLY A 119 -12.04 1.80 -14.08
N CYS A 120 -11.29 2.81 -14.56
CA CYS A 120 -10.09 3.28 -13.89
C CYS A 120 -10.45 4.25 -12.76
N TRP A 121 -9.99 3.95 -11.56
CA TRP A 121 -10.18 4.76 -10.37
C TRP A 121 -8.82 5.20 -9.83
N GLN A 122 -8.64 6.49 -9.57
CA GLN A 122 -7.40 7.09 -9.10
C GLN A 122 -7.64 8.04 -7.91
N GLY A 123 -6.62 8.28 -7.10
CA GLY A 123 -6.70 9.22 -5.97
C GLY A 123 -5.82 8.80 -4.79
N GLN A 124 -6.06 9.38 -3.62
CA GLN A 124 -5.26 9.11 -2.42
C GLN A 124 -5.36 7.65 -1.96
N GLY A 125 -6.59 7.13 -1.95
CA GLY A 125 -6.92 5.75 -1.59
C GLY A 125 -6.71 5.48 -0.09
N TYR A 126 -7.76 5.12 0.62
CA TYR A 126 -7.69 4.64 2.00
C TYR A 126 -8.37 3.27 2.14
N HIS A 127 -8.14 2.59 3.26
CA HIS A 127 -8.60 1.22 3.54
C HIS A 127 -8.38 0.22 2.38
N CYS A 128 -7.16 0.16 1.84
CA CYS A 128 -6.88 -0.67 0.68
C CYS A 128 -6.79 -2.18 0.94
N ASN A 129 -6.72 -2.60 2.20
CA ASN A 129 -6.62 -4.02 2.57
C ASN A 129 -7.99 -4.65 2.79
N LYS A 130 -8.94 -3.86 3.29
CA LYS A 130 -10.34 -4.22 3.51
C LYS A 130 -11.16 -3.03 3.09
N ARG A 131 -12.18 -3.20 2.25
CA ARG A 131 -12.99 -2.10 1.70
C ARG A 131 -13.90 -1.44 2.76
N ASN A 132 -13.44 -1.25 4.00
CA ASN A 132 -14.15 -0.63 5.12
C ASN A 132 -15.63 -1.05 5.28
N GLY A 133 -15.92 -2.36 5.19
CA GLY A 133 -17.28 -2.90 5.28
C GLY A 133 -18.08 -2.93 3.97
N PHE A 134 -17.57 -2.35 2.88
CA PHE A 134 -18.15 -2.51 1.54
C PHE A 134 -17.83 -3.90 0.95
N SER A 135 -18.64 -4.33 -0.01
CA SER A 135 -18.42 -5.57 -0.76
C SER A 135 -17.09 -5.54 -1.50
N THR A 136 -16.31 -6.62 -1.40
CA THR A 136 -15.08 -6.80 -2.15
C THR A 136 -15.35 -6.74 -3.65
N VAL A 137 -14.49 -6.04 -4.38
CA VAL A 137 -14.57 -5.95 -5.85
C VAL A 137 -13.33 -6.61 -6.43
N GLN A 138 -13.51 -7.39 -7.49
CA GLN A 138 -12.39 -7.94 -8.25
C GLN A 138 -11.85 -6.85 -9.18
N PHE A 139 -10.59 -6.48 -8.99
CA PHE A 139 -9.87 -5.56 -9.86
C PHE A 139 -8.90 -6.34 -10.73
N SER A 140 -8.78 -5.98 -12.00
CA SER A 140 -7.82 -6.61 -12.92
C SER A 140 -6.42 -5.99 -12.84
N GLY A 141 -6.25 -4.91 -12.09
CA GLY A 141 -4.98 -4.28 -11.79
C GLY A 141 -5.13 -3.15 -10.79
N GLY A 142 -4.06 -2.82 -10.09
CA GLY A 142 -4.02 -1.70 -9.16
C GLY A 142 -2.72 -1.64 -8.39
N GLN A 143 -2.25 -0.43 -8.09
CA GLN A 143 -1.01 -0.21 -7.36
C GLN A 143 -1.14 0.96 -6.40
N ARG A 144 -0.34 0.94 -5.33
CA ARG A 144 0.05 2.15 -4.59
C ARG A 144 1.47 2.52 -5.00
N ILE A 145 1.66 3.76 -5.44
CA ILE A 145 2.90 4.28 -6.02
C ILE A 145 3.37 5.45 -5.17
N GLN A 146 4.65 5.44 -4.79
CA GLN A 146 5.36 6.60 -4.29
C GLN A 146 6.04 7.31 -5.46
N HIS A 147 5.72 8.59 -5.64
CA HIS A 147 6.43 9.45 -6.58
C HIS A 147 7.63 10.08 -5.88
N GLY A 148 8.79 10.08 -6.53
CA GLY A 148 10.01 10.63 -5.97
C GLY A 148 10.57 9.82 -4.80
N SER A 149 11.14 10.53 -3.84
CA SER A 149 11.74 9.98 -2.62
C SER A 149 11.24 10.73 -1.40
N VAL A 150 11.24 10.05 -0.27
CA VAL A 150 10.84 10.60 1.02
C VAL A 150 12.06 10.72 1.91
N ARG A 151 12.20 11.86 2.56
CA ARG A 151 13.14 12.07 3.66
C ARG A 151 12.37 12.26 4.95
N VAL A 152 12.68 11.46 5.96
CA VAL A 152 12.16 11.69 7.31
C VAL A 152 12.97 12.81 7.95
N VAL A 153 12.28 13.89 8.33
CA VAL A 153 12.90 15.09 8.90
C VAL A 153 12.86 15.06 10.42
N LYS A 154 11.76 14.56 11.00
CA LYS A 154 11.61 14.41 12.45
C LYS A 154 10.68 13.24 12.78
N GLN A 155 11.02 12.48 13.82
CA GLN A 155 10.11 11.50 14.43
C GLN A 155 9.11 12.24 15.34
N MET A 156 7.83 11.92 15.24
CA MET A 156 6.72 12.64 15.86
C MET A 156 6.04 11.87 17.01
N ALA A 157 6.67 10.81 17.53
CA ALA A 157 6.14 10.11 18.69
C ALA A 157 6.03 11.07 19.89
N GLY A 158 4.90 11.03 20.59
CA GLY A 158 4.62 11.95 21.71
C GLY A 158 4.18 13.36 21.32
N ILE A 159 4.03 13.66 20.02
CA ILE A 159 3.57 14.96 19.52
C ILE A 159 2.27 14.71 18.75
N GLU A 160 1.21 15.44 19.06
CA GLU A 160 0.01 15.54 18.24
C GLU A 160 0.15 16.69 17.25
N VAL A 161 -0.06 16.44 15.96
CA VAL A 161 -0.23 17.48 14.95
C VAL A 161 -1.72 17.64 14.72
N HIS A 162 -2.22 18.87 14.86
CA HIS A 162 -3.64 19.15 14.66
C HIS A 162 -4.02 19.14 13.17
N ASN A 163 -5.31 19.05 12.89
CA ASN A 163 -5.89 19.12 11.54
C ASN A 163 -5.50 17.96 10.59
N LEU A 164 -4.94 16.86 11.11
CA LEU A 164 -4.77 15.65 10.32
C LEU A 164 -6.11 14.96 10.07
N ARG A 165 -6.23 14.32 8.91
CA ARG A 165 -7.38 13.49 8.56
C ARG A 165 -7.30 12.16 9.31
N LEU A 166 -8.29 11.88 10.15
CA LEU A 166 -8.44 10.58 10.79
C LEU A 166 -8.85 9.52 9.77
N ILE A 167 -7.94 8.59 9.48
CA ILE A 167 -8.21 7.39 8.67
C ILE A 167 -8.73 6.25 9.56
N GLY A 168 -8.29 6.21 10.83
CA GLY A 168 -8.68 5.19 11.79
C GLY A 168 -7.79 3.95 11.76
N LYS A 169 -8.25 2.85 12.36
CA LYS A 169 -7.52 1.58 12.38
C LYS A 169 -7.60 0.89 11.02
N LEU A 170 -6.46 0.43 10.52
CA LEU A 170 -6.34 -0.16 9.18
C LEU A 170 -6.50 -1.69 9.23
N SER A 171 -6.36 -2.28 10.41
CA SER A 171 -6.66 -3.67 10.75
C SER A 171 -7.14 -3.77 12.19
N ASP A 172 -7.72 -4.91 12.56
CA ASP A 172 -8.32 -5.07 13.89
C ASP A 172 -7.33 -5.62 14.93
N SER A 173 -6.17 -6.13 14.52
CA SER A 173 -5.25 -6.84 15.42
C SER A 173 -3.75 -6.64 15.17
N ASP A 174 -3.34 -5.90 14.13
CA ASP A 174 -1.93 -5.78 13.75
C ASP A 174 -1.45 -4.32 13.78
N GLN A 175 -1.05 -3.87 14.97
CA GLN A 175 -0.55 -2.50 15.18
C GLN A 175 0.69 -2.21 14.34
N ARG A 176 1.63 -3.15 14.23
CA ARG A 176 2.88 -2.95 13.48
C ARG A 176 2.58 -2.77 11.99
N GLY A 177 1.73 -3.61 11.41
CA GLY A 177 1.31 -3.45 10.03
C GLY A 177 0.47 -2.20 9.81
N ASP A 178 -0.34 -1.79 10.79
CA ASP A 178 -1.10 -0.54 10.72
C ASP A 178 -0.21 0.70 10.69
N ILE A 179 0.82 0.75 11.54
CA ILE A 179 1.83 1.81 11.50
C ILE A 179 2.52 1.84 10.13
N ALA A 180 2.94 0.67 9.61
CA ALA A 180 3.57 0.58 8.30
C ALA A 180 2.64 1.08 7.17
N ARG A 181 1.35 0.69 7.20
CA ARG A 181 0.34 1.14 6.23
C ARG A 181 0.04 2.64 6.35
N CYS A 182 0.01 3.19 7.55
CA CYS A 182 -0.21 4.62 7.79
C CYS A 182 0.93 5.45 7.17
N ARG A 183 2.17 5.02 7.43
CA ARG A 183 3.36 5.58 6.81
C ARG A 183 3.32 5.48 5.28
N GLU A 184 3.01 4.31 4.72
CA GLU A 184 2.91 4.12 3.26
C GLU A 184 1.84 5.02 2.62
N LEU A 185 0.73 5.29 3.32
CA LEU A 185 -0.32 6.19 2.83
C LEU A 185 0.24 7.60 2.65
N CYS A 186 0.92 8.14 3.66
CA CYS A 186 1.55 9.45 3.59
C CYS A 186 2.76 9.49 2.64
N HIS A 187 3.62 8.46 2.65
CA HIS A 187 4.79 8.37 1.76
C HIS A 187 4.41 8.27 0.29
N SER A 188 3.21 7.78 -0.05
CA SER A 188 2.75 7.76 -1.44
C SER A 188 2.21 9.11 -1.92
N ASP A 189 1.69 9.94 -1.01
CA ASP A 189 1.05 11.21 -1.33
C ASP A 189 2.03 12.37 -1.15
N ILE A 190 2.48 12.96 -2.25
CA ILE A 190 3.45 14.07 -2.23
C ILE A 190 2.96 15.31 -1.48
N LEU A 191 1.66 15.39 -1.20
CA LEU A 191 1.06 16.47 -0.43
C LEU A 191 1.00 16.21 1.08
N CYS A 192 1.42 15.03 1.53
CA CYS A 192 1.44 14.67 2.94
C CYS A 192 2.85 14.88 3.52
N GLN A 193 2.98 15.79 4.48
CA GLN A 193 4.20 16.00 5.26
C GLN A 193 4.12 15.36 6.64
N TYR A 194 2.92 15.19 7.20
CA TYR A 194 2.75 14.63 8.54
C TYR A 194 1.90 13.36 8.52
N TRP A 195 2.34 12.35 9.25
CA TRP A 195 1.49 11.23 9.62
C TRP A 195 1.74 10.81 11.05
N GLN A 196 0.71 10.28 11.69
CA GLN A 196 0.72 9.85 13.09
C GLN A 196 -0.11 8.60 13.28
N TYR A 197 0.31 7.75 14.20
CA TYR A 197 -0.44 6.59 14.64
C TYR A 197 -0.55 6.61 16.17
N GLY A 198 -1.78 6.78 16.66
CA GLY A 198 -2.09 6.85 18.08
C GLY A 198 -3.22 5.92 18.51
N ARG A 199 -3.90 6.24 19.61
CA ARG A 199 -5.01 5.42 20.14
C ARG A 199 -6.13 5.20 19.12
N ASP A 200 -6.45 6.24 18.37
CA ASP A 200 -7.56 6.26 17.42
C ASP A 200 -7.17 5.72 16.03
N GLY A 201 -5.90 5.30 15.87
CA GLY A 201 -5.35 4.72 14.65
C GLY A 201 -4.56 5.73 13.83
N CYS A 202 -4.63 5.59 12.51
CA CYS A 202 -3.86 6.38 11.57
C CYS A 202 -4.47 7.76 11.34
N GLN A 203 -3.65 8.80 11.40
CA GLN A 203 -3.95 10.15 10.97
C GLN A 203 -2.90 10.63 9.98
N VAL A 204 -3.32 11.26 8.89
CA VAL A 204 -2.41 11.75 7.85
C VAL A 204 -2.78 13.18 7.45
N GLU A 205 -1.80 13.93 6.97
CA GLU A 205 -2.07 15.19 6.33
C GLU A 205 -2.80 14.96 4.99
N ASP A 206 -3.89 15.69 4.80
CA ASP A 206 -4.65 15.71 3.56
C ASP A 206 -5.11 17.16 3.33
N PRO A 207 -4.37 17.93 2.52
CA PRO A 207 -4.70 19.33 2.27
C PRO A 207 -6.05 19.55 1.58
N ALA A 208 -6.67 18.51 1.02
CA ALA A 208 -8.04 18.59 0.50
C ALA A 208 -9.10 18.49 1.61
N TYR A 209 -8.74 17.97 2.79
CA TYR A 209 -9.59 17.88 3.97
C TYR A 209 -9.39 19.08 4.90
N SER A 210 -8.15 19.35 5.31
CA SER A 210 -7.78 20.46 6.20
C SER A 210 -6.30 20.79 6.04
N SER A 211 -5.91 22.01 6.38
CA SER A 211 -4.50 22.45 6.35
C SER A 211 -3.88 22.39 7.74
N VAL A 212 -2.71 21.78 7.84
CA VAL A 212 -1.85 21.90 9.02
C VAL A 212 -1.30 23.33 9.09
N GLN A 213 -1.15 23.87 10.31
CA GLN A 213 -0.57 25.19 10.51
C GLN A 213 0.90 25.22 10.09
N TYR A 214 1.31 26.31 9.41
CA TYR A 214 2.69 26.56 9.03
C TYR A 214 3.17 27.94 9.53
N PRO A 215 4.38 28.03 10.13
CA PRO A 215 5.18 26.91 10.61
C PRO A 215 4.42 26.12 11.69
N LEU A 216 4.85 24.90 11.97
CA LEU A 216 4.23 24.11 13.02
C LEU A 216 4.62 24.70 14.38
N THR A 217 3.64 25.13 15.17
CA THR A 217 3.84 25.69 16.51
C THR A 217 3.00 24.94 17.55
N LEU A 218 3.39 25.04 18.82
CA LEU A 218 2.59 24.55 19.95
C LEU A 218 1.35 25.42 20.23
N GLU A 219 1.33 26.64 19.72
CA GLU A 219 0.17 27.52 19.76
C GLU A 219 -0.72 27.27 18.53
N GLY A 220 -1.56 26.23 18.63
CA GLY A 220 -2.61 25.93 17.65
C GLY A 220 -2.28 24.85 16.62
N GLY A 221 -1.00 24.65 16.29
CA GLY A 221 -0.60 23.69 15.24
C GLY A 221 -0.33 22.26 15.74
N ALA A 222 0.19 22.14 16.96
CA ALA A 222 0.57 20.89 17.57
C ALA A 222 0.38 20.93 19.09
N SER A 223 0.40 19.76 19.73
CA SER A 223 0.41 19.60 21.18
C SER A 223 1.37 18.50 21.61
N VAL A 224 2.05 18.70 22.73
CA VAL A 224 2.89 17.68 23.38
C VAL A 224 2.31 17.22 24.72
N THR A 225 1.20 17.84 25.16
CA THR A 225 0.60 17.62 26.48
C THR A 225 -0.81 17.06 26.41
N SER A 226 -1.46 17.09 25.24
CA SER A 226 -2.79 16.52 25.05
C SER A 226 -2.80 15.01 25.32
N ASP A 227 -3.97 14.48 25.61
CA ASP A 227 -4.12 13.03 25.81
C ASP A 227 -3.88 12.23 24.53
N TYR A 228 -4.18 12.82 23.36
CA TYR A 228 -3.85 12.18 22.10
C TYR A 228 -2.34 12.17 21.84
N ALA A 229 -1.62 13.27 22.09
CA ALA A 229 -0.15 13.34 21.95
C ALA A 229 0.56 12.21 22.72
N LYS A 230 0.14 11.96 23.97
CA LYS A 230 0.64 10.86 24.81
C LYS A 230 0.39 9.48 24.20
N SER A 231 -0.64 9.35 23.36
CA SER A 231 -1.00 8.11 22.69
C SER A 231 -0.30 7.90 21.35
N VAL A 232 0.34 8.94 20.78
CA VAL A 232 1.05 8.85 19.49
C VAL A 232 2.31 8.00 19.66
N VAL A 233 2.24 6.75 19.22
CA VAL A 233 3.33 5.77 19.33
C VAL A 233 4.29 5.79 18.15
N ALA A 234 3.83 6.32 17.01
CA ALA A 234 4.64 6.48 15.81
C ALA A 234 4.14 7.65 14.98
N GLY A 235 5.04 8.29 14.25
CA GLY A 235 4.70 9.37 13.32
C GLY A 235 5.95 10.02 12.78
N GLU A 236 5.84 10.69 11.66
CA GLU A 236 6.97 11.38 11.02
C GLU A 236 6.50 12.73 10.48
N PHE A 237 7.37 13.73 10.57
CA PHE A 237 7.40 14.86 9.66
C PHE A 237 8.36 14.52 8.53
N ILE A 238 7.86 14.49 7.31
CA ILE A 238 8.57 14.08 6.11
C ILE A 238 8.62 15.20 5.07
N GLN A 239 9.59 15.08 4.18
CA GLN A 239 9.69 15.90 2.99
C GLN A 239 9.76 15.00 1.77
N HIS A 240 8.84 15.23 0.83
CA HIS A 240 8.91 14.64 -0.50
C HIS A 240 9.87 15.44 -1.36
N TYR A 241 10.70 14.75 -2.11
CA TYR A 241 11.62 15.37 -3.06
C TYR A 241 11.78 14.52 -4.31
N CYS A 242 12.09 15.17 -5.42
CA CYS A 242 12.49 14.46 -6.63
C CYS A 242 14.01 14.51 -6.74
N PRO A 243 14.73 13.38 -6.57
CA PRO A 243 16.19 13.39 -6.66
C PRO A 243 16.66 13.81 -8.06
N PRO A 244 17.86 14.37 -8.22
CA PRO A 244 18.42 14.66 -9.53
C PRO A 244 18.73 13.37 -10.30
N ARG A 245 18.58 13.39 -11.63
CA ARG A 245 18.80 12.20 -12.50
C ARG A 245 20.22 11.63 -12.43
N SER A 246 21.22 12.46 -12.15
CA SER A 246 22.62 12.04 -12.03
C SER A 246 22.82 11.00 -10.92
N GLN A 247 22.10 11.11 -9.81
CA GLN A 247 22.18 10.18 -8.67
C GLN A 247 21.69 8.75 -9.01
N GLN A 248 21.00 8.56 -10.14
CA GLN A 248 20.58 7.22 -10.56
C GLN A 248 21.76 6.33 -10.97
N ARG A 249 22.79 6.91 -11.61
CA ARG A 249 23.95 6.13 -12.07
C ARG A 249 24.71 5.52 -10.89
N ASP A 250 24.88 6.30 -9.82
CA ASP A 250 25.59 5.87 -8.63
C ASP A 250 24.78 4.85 -7.82
N ARG A 251 23.45 5.00 -7.74
CA ARG A 251 22.62 3.98 -7.06
C ARG A 251 22.56 2.66 -7.83
N THR A 252 22.57 2.69 -9.16
CA THR A 252 22.56 1.47 -9.96
C THR A 252 23.91 0.75 -9.85
N SER A 253 25.03 1.49 -9.80
CA SER A 253 26.34 0.89 -9.56
C SER A 253 26.46 0.32 -8.14
N LEU A 254 26.01 1.04 -7.10
CA LEU A 254 25.98 0.56 -5.72
C LEU A 254 25.04 -0.65 -5.51
N ARG A 255 23.94 -0.74 -6.26
CA ARG A 255 23.03 -1.89 -6.19
C ARG A 255 23.58 -3.13 -6.90
N THR A 256 24.54 -2.95 -7.81
CA THR A 256 25.18 -4.09 -8.51
C THR A 256 26.19 -4.83 -7.62
N GLU A 257 26.62 -4.24 -6.50
CA GLU A 257 27.69 -4.83 -5.67
C GLU A 257 27.20 -5.60 -4.43
N LYS A 258 25.91 -5.51 -4.07
CA LYS A 258 25.31 -6.46 -3.14
C LYS A 258 24.50 -7.46 -3.96
N PRO A 259 24.98 -8.69 -4.19
CA PRO A 259 24.12 -9.73 -4.76
C PRO A 259 22.87 -9.78 -3.89
N ASP A 260 21.72 -9.49 -4.49
CA ASP A 260 20.43 -9.55 -3.79
C ASP A 260 20.39 -10.91 -3.08
N PRO A 261 20.34 -10.96 -1.74
CA PRO A 261 20.21 -12.24 -1.05
C PRO A 261 18.93 -12.96 -1.49
N LEU A 262 17.95 -12.24 -2.05
CA LEU A 262 16.73 -12.75 -2.68
C LEU A 262 16.94 -13.34 -4.09
N GLY A 263 17.98 -12.95 -4.83
CA GLY A 263 18.38 -13.63 -6.07
C GLY A 263 18.82 -15.08 -5.81
N TYR A 264 19.37 -15.35 -4.62
CA TYR A 264 19.65 -16.71 -4.15
C TYR A 264 18.36 -17.51 -3.83
N TYR A 265 17.28 -16.82 -3.44
CA TYR A 265 15.97 -17.43 -3.15
C TYR A 265 15.03 -17.53 -4.36
N ALA A 266 15.33 -16.89 -5.50
CA ALA A 266 14.55 -17.08 -6.73
C ALA A 266 14.56 -18.56 -7.20
N ASN A 267 15.60 -19.31 -6.85
CA ASN A 267 15.69 -20.75 -7.10
C ASN A 267 14.84 -21.60 -6.14
N TRP A 268 14.32 -21.04 -5.04
CA TRP A 268 13.46 -21.78 -4.11
C TRP A 268 12.10 -22.14 -4.70
N ARG A 269 11.66 -21.43 -5.76
CA ARG A 269 10.47 -21.83 -6.52
C ARG A 269 10.64 -23.20 -7.18
N PHE A 270 11.89 -23.64 -7.41
CA PHE A 270 12.22 -24.96 -7.96
C PHE A 270 12.43 -26.04 -6.90
N VAL A 271 12.58 -25.70 -5.61
CA VAL A 271 12.76 -26.67 -4.51
C VAL A 271 11.65 -27.72 -4.45
N PRO A 272 10.34 -27.39 -4.49
CA PRO A 272 9.31 -28.42 -4.49
C PRO A 272 9.39 -29.33 -5.73
N TYR A 273 9.76 -28.78 -6.89
CA TYR A 273 9.95 -29.57 -8.12
C TYR A 273 11.19 -30.47 -8.06
N ALA A 274 12.29 -29.99 -7.46
CA ALA A 274 13.51 -30.78 -7.25
C ALA A 274 13.27 -31.92 -6.26
N ILE A 275 12.49 -31.69 -5.20
CA ILE A 275 12.06 -32.73 -4.26
C ILE A 275 11.19 -33.77 -4.98
N LEU A 276 10.18 -33.33 -5.75
CA LEU A 276 9.32 -34.24 -6.52
C LEU A 276 10.10 -35.06 -7.54
N MET A 277 11.04 -34.44 -8.27
CA MET A 277 11.93 -35.13 -9.21
C MET A 277 12.82 -36.15 -8.51
N SER A 278 13.36 -35.80 -7.34
CA SER A 278 14.19 -36.72 -6.54
C SER A 278 13.39 -37.93 -6.05
N LEU A 279 12.14 -37.72 -5.57
CA LEU A 279 11.24 -38.79 -5.18
C LEU A 279 10.87 -39.70 -6.35
N PHE A 280 10.65 -39.11 -7.54
CA PHE A 280 10.35 -39.87 -8.75
C PHE A 280 11.55 -40.74 -9.16
N ILE A 281 12.76 -40.19 -9.19
CA ILE A 281 13.99 -40.94 -9.48
C ILE A 281 14.17 -42.09 -8.48
N LEU A 282 13.97 -41.83 -7.18
CA LEU A 282 14.13 -42.84 -6.13
C LEU A 282 13.11 -43.98 -6.29
N MET A 283 11.87 -43.67 -6.67
CA MET A 283 10.86 -44.67 -7.02
C MET A 283 11.30 -45.54 -8.21
N PHE A 284 11.84 -44.95 -9.28
CA PHE A 284 12.34 -45.73 -10.43
C PHE A 284 13.52 -46.64 -10.06
N VAL A 285 14.42 -46.16 -9.20
CA VAL A 285 15.54 -46.96 -8.70
C VAL A 285 15.02 -48.15 -7.87
N CYS A 286 14.05 -47.94 -6.98
CA CYS A 286 13.42 -49.04 -6.23
C CYS A 286 12.73 -50.05 -7.14
N LEU A 287 12.00 -49.60 -8.16
CA LEU A 287 11.37 -50.48 -9.14
C LEU A 287 12.41 -51.29 -9.93
N ALA A 288 13.51 -50.66 -10.35
CA ALA A 288 14.60 -51.35 -11.03
C ALA A 288 15.23 -52.44 -10.15
N PHE A 289 15.50 -52.15 -8.87
CA PHE A 289 15.98 -53.16 -7.93
C PHE A 289 14.98 -54.30 -7.71
N CYS A 290 13.67 -54.02 -7.63
CA CYS A 290 12.65 -55.06 -7.52
C CYS A 290 12.62 -55.98 -8.77
N VAL A 291 12.81 -55.41 -9.96
CA VAL A 291 12.86 -56.19 -11.21
C VAL A 291 14.12 -57.04 -11.28
N LEU A 292 15.27 -56.51 -10.84
CA LEU A 292 16.52 -57.27 -10.78
C LEU A 292 16.44 -58.42 -9.77
N ASP A 293 15.89 -58.17 -8.58
CA ASP A 293 15.69 -59.19 -7.54
C ASP A 293 14.70 -60.27 -7.98
N GLN A 294 13.59 -59.90 -8.63
CA GLN A 294 12.68 -60.89 -9.22
C GLN A 294 13.37 -61.76 -10.28
N LYS A 295 14.28 -61.18 -11.06
CA LYS A 295 15.02 -61.92 -12.08
C LYS A 295 16.02 -62.92 -11.46
N GLU A 296 16.73 -62.53 -10.40
CA GLU A 296 17.61 -63.44 -9.66
C GLU A 296 16.82 -64.56 -8.98
N ASN A 297 15.70 -64.23 -8.35
CA ASN A 297 14.82 -65.22 -7.72
C ASN A 297 14.17 -66.19 -8.73
N ALA A 298 13.85 -65.73 -9.94
CA ALA A 298 13.36 -66.59 -11.02
C ALA A 298 14.45 -67.56 -11.52
N LEU A 299 15.71 -67.11 -11.59
CA LEU A 299 16.83 -68.00 -11.94
C LEU A 299 17.12 -69.02 -10.85
N LEU A 300 16.99 -68.64 -9.57
CA LEU A 300 17.17 -69.55 -8.44
C LEU A 300 16.03 -70.58 -8.34
N SER A 301 14.79 -70.21 -8.65
CA SER A 301 13.66 -71.14 -8.65
C SER A 301 13.76 -72.19 -9.77
N GLU A 302 14.34 -71.84 -10.91
CA GLU A 302 14.62 -72.78 -12.00
C GLU A 302 15.68 -73.82 -11.60
N VAL A 303 16.67 -73.44 -10.78
CA VAL A 303 17.65 -74.38 -10.21
C VAL A 303 17.01 -75.29 -9.15
N GLN A 304 16.12 -74.77 -8.30
CA GLN A 304 15.45 -75.58 -7.27
C GLN A 304 14.42 -76.56 -7.83
N HIS A 305 13.90 -76.35 -9.04
CA HIS A 305 13.00 -77.30 -9.68
C HIS A 305 13.68 -78.61 -10.13
N ILE A 306 15.02 -78.67 -10.17
CA ILE A 306 15.77 -79.90 -10.45
C ILE A 306 15.85 -80.81 -9.22
N ASP A 307 15.91 -80.26 -8.01
CA ASP A 307 16.08 -81.02 -6.77
C ASP A 307 14.76 -81.39 -6.05
N ALA A 308 13.63 -80.83 -6.47
CA ALA A 308 12.33 -81.04 -5.83
C ALA A 308 11.53 -82.27 -6.35
N ALA A 309 12.16 -83.20 -7.08
CA ALA A 309 11.50 -84.40 -7.61
C ALA A 309 11.28 -85.54 -6.58
N THR A 310 11.61 -85.33 -5.30
CA THR A 310 11.39 -86.37 -4.26
C THR A 310 10.88 -85.78 -2.95
N SER A 311 9.58 -85.48 -2.85
CA SER A 311 8.85 -85.73 -1.60
C SER A 311 7.33 -85.68 -1.73
N PRO A 312 6.60 -86.52 -0.97
CA PRO A 312 5.17 -86.73 -1.11
C PRO A 312 4.32 -85.71 -0.32
N ALA A 313 3.15 -85.44 -0.88
CA ALA A 313 2.13 -84.53 -0.39
C ALA A 313 1.51 -84.93 0.96
N MET A 314 1.10 -83.92 1.73
CA MET A 314 0.11 -84.04 2.81
C MET A 314 -0.86 -82.86 2.84
N PRO A 315 -2.06 -83.02 3.45
CA PRO A 315 -3.28 -82.33 3.04
C PRO A 315 -3.70 -81.12 3.90
N THR A 316 -4.32 -80.17 3.21
CA THR A 316 -5.52 -79.35 3.53
C THR A 316 -5.87 -78.97 4.98
N ARG A 317 -5.96 -77.65 5.26
CA ARG A 317 -6.80 -77.04 6.32
C ARG A 317 -7.04 -75.56 5.98
N SER A 318 -8.21 -75.12 5.50
CA SER A 318 -9.49 -74.82 6.18
C SER A 318 -9.44 -73.75 7.28
N SER A 319 -9.90 -72.52 6.96
CA SER A 319 -10.74 -71.60 7.78
C SER A 319 -10.63 -70.16 7.22
N ARG A 320 -11.64 -69.61 6.55
CA ARG A 320 -12.83 -68.85 7.03
C ARG A 320 -12.59 -67.34 7.24
N PRO A 321 -13.64 -66.50 7.07
CA PRO A 321 -13.56 -65.08 6.72
C PRO A 321 -13.98 -64.12 7.85
N SER A 322 -13.55 -62.86 7.78
CA SER A 322 -14.12 -61.66 8.44
C SER A 322 -13.44 -60.44 7.81
N GLU A 323 -14.00 -59.24 7.62
CA GLU A 323 -15.17 -58.59 8.19
C GLU A 323 -15.48 -57.35 7.32
N ALA A 324 -16.76 -57.01 7.18
CA ALA A 324 -17.26 -55.93 6.33
C ALA A 324 -17.11 -54.53 6.98
N ALA A 325 -16.76 -53.53 6.16
CA ALA A 325 -16.71 -52.12 6.54
C ALA A 325 -18.11 -51.45 6.46
N PRO A 326 -18.44 -50.49 7.34
CA PRO A 326 -19.74 -49.84 7.34
C PRO A 326 -19.86 -48.69 6.33
N ALA A 327 -21.09 -48.55 5.84
CA ALA A 327 -21.56 -47.63 4.82
C ALA A 327 -21.46 -46.14 5.24
N GLN A 328 -21.08 -45.29 4.28
CA GLN A 328 -21.19 -43.84 4.37
C GLN A 328 -22.57 -43.37 3.90
N ALA A 329 -23.22 -42.54 4.70
CA ALA A 329 -24.49 -41.89 4.38
C ALA A 329 -24.27 -40.65 3.48
N PRO A 330 -25.19 -40.34 2.54
CA PRO A 330 -25.09 -39.16 1.69
C PRO A 330 -25.59 -37.89 2.40
N LEU A 331 -24.77 -36.85 2.40
CA LEU A 331 -25.14 -35.50 2.84
C LEU A 331 -26.03 -34.86 1.76
N GLN A 332 -27.30 -34.57 2.09
CA GLN A 332 -28.17 -33.74 1.26
C GLN A 332 -27.75 -32.28 1.35
N MET A 333 -27.34 -31.68 0.22
CA MET A 333 -27.30 -30.22 0.07
C MET A 333 -28.73 -29.69 -0.10
N GLN A 334 -29.21 -28.92 0.87
CA GLN A 334 -30.39 -28.06 0.67
C GLN A 334 -29.92 -26.72 0.09
N LEU A 335 -30.28 -26.46 -1.17
CA LEU A 335 -30.21 -25.11 -1.74
C LEU A 335 -31.32 -24.26 -1.12
N ALA A 336 -30.93 -23.30 -0.28
CA ALA A 336 -31.81 -22.21 0.13
C ALA A 336 -31.87 -21.16 -0.99
N SER A 337 -33.03 -21.03 -1.61
CA SER A 337 -33.36 -19.95 -2.56
C SER A 337 -33.47 -18.61 -1.83
N LEU A 338 -32.63 -17.64 -2.21
CA LEU A 338 -32.74 -16.26 -1.76
C LEU A 338 -33.79 -15.48 -2.60
N PRO A 339 -34.59 -14.60 -1.98
CA PRO A 339 -35.57 -13.79 -2.69
C PRO A 339 -34.90 -12.69 -3.52
N GLN A 340 -35.23 -12.64 -4.81
CA GLN A 340 -34.84 -11.54 -5.69
C GLN A 340 -35.55 -10.25 -5.27
N ARG A 341 -34.81 -9.30 -4.67
CA ARG A 341 -35.27 -7.91 -4.55
C ARG A 341 -35.08 -7.20 -5.88
N ILE A 342 -36.19 -6.93 -6.54
CA ILE A 342 -36.30 -6.04 -7.69
C ILE A 342 -35.91 -4.63 -7.23
N PHE A 343 -34.74 -4.15 -7.67
CA PHE A 343 -34.38 -2.74 -7.54
C PHE A 343 -35.07 -1.95 -8.64
N SER A 344 -36.11 -1.21 -8.27
CA SER A 344 -36.74 -0.19 -9.11
C SER A 344 -35.80 1.01 -9.22
N SER A 345 -35.15 1.18 -10.38
CA SER A 345 -34.39 2.37 -10.74
C SER A 345 -35.32 3.58 -10.87
N ARG A 346 -35.31 4.48 -9.89
CA ARG A 346 -35.86 5.84 -10.08
C ARG A 346 -34.84 6.68 -10.84
N PRO A 347 -35.24 7.40 -11.90
CA PRO A 347 -34.35 8.34 -12.58
C PRO A 347 -33.96 9.49 -11.65
N MET A 348 -32.66 9.79 -11.60
CA MET A 348 -32.12 10.99 -10.97
C MET A 348 -32.65 12.22 -11.70
N GLN A 349 -33.34 13.10 -10.96
CA GLN A 349 -33.67 14.43 -11.45
C GLN A 349 -32.41 15.32 -11.41
N PRO A 350 -32.22 16.21 -12.40
CA PRO A 350 -31.10 17.13 -12.43
C PRO A 350 -31.18 18.15 -11.28
N PRO A 351 -30.02 18.68 -10.81
CA PRO A 351 -29.98 19.67 -9.75
C PRO A 351 -30.65 20.98 -10.17
N VAL A 352 -31.49 21.51 -9.29
CA VAL A 352 -32.10 22.83 -9.42
C VAL A 352 -31.01 23.89 -9.26
N PRO A 353 -30.90 24.90 -10.15
CA PRO A 353 -29.90 25.95 -10.04
C PRO A 353 -30.17 26.79 -8.79
N MET A 354 -29.20 26.82 -7.87
CA MET A 354 -29.22 27.75 -6.74
C MET A 354 -28.98 29.17 -7.25
N GLY A 355 -29.99 30.03 -7.08
CA GLY A 355 -29.92 31.44 -7.40
C GLY A 355 -28.81 32.14 -6.62
N VAL A 356 -27.93 32.83 -7.35
CA VAL A 356 -26.88 33.70 -6.83
C VAL A 356 -27.54 34.85 -6.08
N ARG A 357 -27.39 34.87 -4.74
CA ARG A 357 -27.69 36.07 -3.93
C ARG A 357 -26.56 37.07 -4.16
N THR A 358 -26.90 38.20 -4.77
CA THR A 358 -26.06 39.39 -4.85
C THR A 358 -25.81 39.95 -3.44
N PRO A 359 -24.56 40.31 -3.08
CA PRO A 359 -24.28 40.99 -1.83
C PRO A 359 -24.83 42.42 -1.89
N GLY A 360 -25.65 42.77 -0.89
CA GLY A 360 -26.21 44.10 -0.70
C GLY A 360 -25.11 45.14 -0.44
N ALA A 361 -25.33 46.34 -0.98
CA ALA A 361 -24.46 47.50 -0.84
C ALA A 361 -24.30 47.92 0.64
N PRO A 362 -23.13 48.47 1.03
CA PRO A 362 -22.92 48.99 2.37
C PRO A 362 -23.75 50.25 2.62
N ILE A 363 -24.50 50.23 3.71
CA ILE A 363 -25.22 51.40 4.25
C ILE A 363 -24.17 52.34 4.87
N MET A 364 -23.96 53.50 4.24
CA MET A 364 -23.19 54.59 4.85
C MET A 364 -24.02 55.24 5.97
N LEU A 365 -23.55 55.11 7.21
CA LEU A 365 -24.04 55.89 8.34
C LEU A 365 -23.40 57.29 8.29
N ALA A 366 -24.23 58.30 8.03
CA ALA A 366 -23.84 59.70 8.09
C ALA A 366 -23.58 60.14 9.54
N ALA A 367 -22.43 60.77 9.77
CA ALA A 367 -22.07 61.38 11.03
C ALA A 367 -22.80 62.71 11.24
N CYS A 368 -23.44 62.86 12.40
CA CYS A 368 -23.99 64.13 12.89
C CYS A 368 -22.86 65.05 13.37
N PRO A 369 -22.83 66.34 12.97
CA PRO A 369 -21.94 67.32 13.60
C PRO A 369 -22.51 67.79 14.95
N ARG A 370 -21.65 67.81 15.97
CA ARG A 370 -21.92 68.49 17.25
C ARG A 370 -21.89 70.01 17.05
N ARG A 371 -22.87 70.70 17.62
CA ARG A 371 -22.76 72.07 18.10
C ARG A 371 -22.97 72.06 19.60
#